data_AF-A0A1D9GP99-F1
#
_entry.id   AF-A0A1D9GP99-F1
#
_cell.length_a   1.000
_cell.length_b   1.000
_cell.length_c   1.000
_cell.angle_alpha   90.00
_cell.angle_beta   90.00
_cell.angle_gamma   90.00
#
_symmetry.space_group_name_H-M   'P 1'
#
loop_
_entity.id
_entity.type
_entity.pdbx_description
1 polymer ?
#
loop_
_entity_poly.entity_id
_entity_poly.type
_entity_poly.pdbx_seq_one_letter_code
_entity_poly.pdbx_strand_id
1 'polypeptide(L)'
;MIKNFEEIKLQLMELSDIVNSFKSEAVQLRIVELVFGMEAEHEQDDQDETPEKPRKKTARRKRAAKKPEEDTPKKTSSKKANGQGAVATLTKLVDDGFFKEPKSIGNIVEHCDHNLARKFKANEFSGKLGRLVREGTLTRTKNSENQYEYQSK
;
A
#
# COMPACT_ATOMS: atom_id res chain seq x y z
N MET A 1 2.97 24.95 -33.58
CA MET A 1 4.22 25.04 -32.79
C MET A 1 3.85 24.88 -31.33
N ILE A 2 4.48 23.96 -30.61
CA ILE A 2 4.28 23.79 -29.17
C ILE A 2 4.60 25.13 -28.52
N LYS A 3 3.58 25.80 -27.96
CA LYS A 3 3.81 27.03 -27.19
C LYS A 3 4.70 26.63 -26.01
N ASN A 4 5.76 27.39 -25.75
CA ASN A 4 6.77 27.14 -24.69
C ASN A 4 7.86 26.11 -25.04
N PHE A 5 8.14 25.86 -26.32
CA PHE A 5 9.23 24.95 -26.74
C PHE A 5 10.60 25.32 -26.15
N GLU A 6 10.94 26.60 -26.09
CA GLU A 6 12.22 27.06 -25.51
C GLU A 6 12.30 26.81 -24.00
N GLU A 7 11.19 27.02 -23.27
CA GLU A 7 11.11 26.79 -21.83
C GLU A 7 11.20 25.30 -21.49
N ILE A 8 10.46 24.46 -22.22
CA ILE A 8 10.50 22.99 -22.07
C ILE A 8 11.91 22.46 -22.38
N LYS A 9 12.57 23.00 -23.42
CA LYS A 9 13.94 22.61 -23.76
C LYS A 9 14.92 22.94 -22.63
N LEU A 10 14.79 24.12 -22.01
CA LEU A 10 15.65 24.55 -20.91
C LEU A 10 15.43 23.67 -19.67
N GLN A 11 14.17 23.39 -19.33
CA GLN A 11 13.81 22.47 -18.24
C GLN A 11 14.33 21.04 -18.48
N LEU A 12 14.27 20.53 -19.70
CA LEU A 12 14.82 19.22 -20.06
C LEU A 12 16.34 19.17 -19.93
N MET A 13 17.05 20.24 -20.31
CA MET A 13 18.51 20.31 -20.19
C MET A 13 18.96 20.33 -18.72
N GLU A 14 18.28 21.06 -17.86
CA GLU A 14 18.60 21.08 -16.43
C GLU A 14 18.29 19.72 -15.77
N LEU A 15 17.18 19.11 -16.17
CA LEU A 15 16.76 17.82 -15.64
C LEU A 15 17.61 16.66 -16.16
N SER A 16 18.20 16.75 -17.36
CA SER A 16 18.92 15.64 -17.97
C SER A 16 20.12 15.19 -17.16
N ASP A 17 20.84 16.11 -16.52
CA ASP A 17 22.00 15.76 -15.70
C ASP A 17 21.59 14.99 -14.44
N ILE A 18 20.48 15.42 -13.82
CA ILE A 18 19.91 14.77 -12.64
C ILE A 18 19.33 13.40 -13.02
N VAL A 19 18.59 13.31 -14.13
CA VAL A 19 18.04 12.04 -14.62
C VAL A 19 19.16 11.07 -14.97
N ASN A 20 20.17 11.50 -15.71
CA ASN A 20 21.30 10.64 -16.08
C ASN A 20 22.16 10.20 -14.88
N SER A 21 22.09 10.91 -13.74
CA SER A 21 22.77 10.48 -12.50
C SER A 21 22.21 9.17 -11.93
N PHE A 22 20.97 8.80 -12.29
CA PHE A 22 20.38 7.53 -11.89
C PHE A 22 20.88 6.41 -12.80
N LYS A 23 21.44 5.34 -12.20
CA LYS A 23 21.99 4.19 -12.95
C LYS A 23 20.93 3.32 -13.63
N SER A 24 19.64 3.52 -13.32
CA SER A 24 18.55 2.68 -13.80
C SER A 24 17.70 3.44 -14.80
N GLU A 25 17.66 2.96 -16.04
CA GLU A 25 16.84 3.51 -17.11
C GLU A 25 15.34 3.54 -16.76
N ALA A 26 14.83 2.49 -16.11
CA ALA A 26 13.43 2.47 -15.65
C ALA A 26 13.12 3.59 -14.64
N VAL A 27 14.09 3.95 -13.80
CA VAL A 27 13.95 5.08 -12.86
C VAL A 27 14.01 6.41 -13.61
N GLN A 28 14.89 6.54 -14.59
CA GLN A 28 14.99 7.72 -15.45
C GLN A 28 13.66 8.01 -16.16
N LEU A 29 13.09 6.99 -16.81
CA LEU A 29 11.80 7.10 -17.50
C LEU A 29 10.68 7.48 -16.55
N ARG A 30 10.65 6.88 -15.35
CA ARG A 30 9.60 7.17 -14.37
C ARG A 30 9.65 8.60 -13.84
N ILE A 31 10.86 9.17 -13.71
CA ILE A 31 11.05 10.57 -13.31
C ILE A 31 10.58 11.51 -14.41
N VAL A 32 10.91 11.23 -15.67
CA VAL A 32 10.46 12.03 -16.82
C VAL A 32 8.93 12.01 -16.93
N GLU A 33 8.29 10.84 -16.80
CA GLU A 33 6.83 10.70 -16.78
C GLU A 33 6.18 11.53 -15.66
N LEU A 34 6.72 11.45 -14.44
CA LEU A 34 6.20 12.19 -13.28
C LEU A 34 6.35 13.71 -13.44
N VAL A 35 7.46 14.17 -14.02
CA VAL A 35 7.76 15.61 -14.15
C VAL A 35 6.97 16.25 -15.28
N PHE A 36 6.88 15.58 -16.43
CA PHE A 36 6.17 16.13 -17.58
C PHE A 36 4.67 15.90 -17.54
N GLY A 37 4.16 15.17 -16.52
CA GLY A 37 2.75 14.84 -16.42
C GLY A 37 2.24 14.15 -17.69
N MET A 38 3.15 13.55 -18.47
CA MET A 38 2.81 12.63 -19.53
C MET A 38 2.39 11.37 -18.81
N GLU A 39 1.15 11.39 -18.32
CA GLU A 39 0.33 10.20 -18.29
C GLU A 39 0.30 9.73 -19.75
N ALA A 40 1.32 8.96 -20.14
CA ALA A 40 1.08 7.92 -21.11
C ALA A 40 -0.04 7.10 -20.47
N GLU A 41 -1.26 7.39 -20.90
CA GLU A 41 -2.33 6.42 -20.88
C GLU A 41 -1.72 5.19 -21.54
N HIS A 42 -1.14 4.31 -20.71
CA HIS A 42 -1.09 2.91 -21.03
C HIS A 42 -2.55 2.49 -21.00
N GLU A 43 -3.26 2.80 -22.09
CA GLU A 43 -4.32 1.99 -22.62
C GLU A 43 -3.78 0.57 -22.59
N GLN A 44 -4.20 -0.16 -21.55
CA GLN A 44 -4.28 -1.60 -21.66
C GLN A 44 -5.22 -1.84 -22.83
N ASP A 45 -4.64 -2.32 -23.91
CA ASP A 45 -5.33 -2.85 -25.08
C ASP A 45 -6.13 -4.07 -24.62
N ASP A 46 -7.28 -3.82 -23.99
CA ASP A 46 -8.37 -4.75 -23.80
C ASP A 46 -9.34 -4.53 -24.96
N GLN A 47 -9.02 -5.13 -26.11
CA GLN A 47 -9.99 -5.40 -27.17
C GLN A 47 -9.77 -6.83 -27.69
N ASP A 48 -10.62 -7.75 -27.23
CA ASP A 48 -11.43 -8.49 -28.20
C ASP A 48 -12.82 -8.81 -27.63
N GLU A 49 -13.80 -8.20 -28.31
CA GLU A 49 -15.22 -8.51 -28.46
C GLU A 49 -16.14 -8.78 -27.23
N THR A 50 -16.94 -7.75 -26.92
CA THR A 50 -18.39 -7.87 -26.64
C THR A 50 -19.14 -8.49 -27.83
N PRO A 51 -20.35 -9.10 -27.71
CA PRO A 51 -21.46 -8.72 -26.81
C PRO A 51 -22.13 -9.93 -26.12
N GLU A 52 -22.92 -9.81 -25.05
CA GLU A 52 -24.28 -9.26 -25.09
C GLU A 52 -24.87 -9.24 -23.66
N LYS A 53 -25.57 -8.15 -23.32
CA LYS A 53 -26.37 -8.01 -22.08
C LYS A 53 -27.64 -8.87 -22.21
N PRO A 54 -28.24 -9.41 -21.10
CA PRO A 54 -29.09 -8.54 -20.29
C PRO A 54 -29.10 -8.80 -18.77
N ARG A 55 -29.13 -7.67 -18.05
CA ARG A 55 -29.78 -7.38 -16.76
C ARG A 55 -30.65 -8.52 -16.18
N LYS A 56 -30.45 -8.87 -14.90
CA LYS A 56 -31.39 -8.59 -13.77
C LYS A 56 -31.14 -9.47 -12.53
N LYS A 57 -31.34 -8.81 -11.38
CA LYS A 57 -31.96 -9.29 -10.12
C LYS A 57 -31.11 -10.14 -9.16
N THR A 58 -30.81 -9.49 -8.03
CA THR A 58 -31.12 -9.95 -6.66
C THR A 58 -31.72 -11.36 -6.54
N ALA A 59 -31.07 -12.27 -5.82
CA ALA A 59 -31.78 -13.30 -5.07
C ALA A 59 -30.92 -13.88 -3.95
N ARG A 60 -31.54 -13.88 -2.77
CA ARG A 60 -31.08 -14.31 -1.47
C ARG A 60 -31.28 -15.83 -1.34
N ARG A 61 -30.32 -16.52 -0.72
CA ARG A 61 -30.41 -17.85 -0.05
C ARG A 61 -30.86 -19.06 -0.90
N LYS A 62 -30.12 -20.17 -0.80
CA LYS A 62 -30.39 -21.28 0.14
C LYS A 62 -29.35 -22.41 0.00
N ARG A 63 -29.20 -23.13 1.10
CA ARG A 63 -28.30 -24.25 1.35
C ARG A 63 -28.68 -25.52 0.58
N ALA A 64 -27.64 -26.35 0.40
CA ALA A 64 -27.59 -27.82 0.46
C ALA A 64 -28.03 -28.64 -0.76
N ALA A 65 -27.04 -29.29 -1.40
CA ALA A 65 -27.03 -30.73 -1.68
C ALA A 65 -25.59 -31.22 -1.96
N LYS A 66 -25.19 -32.30 -1.27
CA LYS A 66 -24.00 -33.18 -1.48
C LYS A 66 -24.12 -33.86 -2.87
N LYS A 67 -23.10 -34.25 -3.67
CA LYS A 67 -21.81 -35.00 -3.55
C LYS A 67 -21.31 -35.20 -5.03
N PRO A 68 -20.18 -35.88 -5.38
CA PRO A 68 -18.88 -36.10 -4.72
C PRO A 68 -17.67 -35.68 -5.62
N GLU A 69 -16.49 -35.57 -5.00
CA GLU A 69 -15.13 -35.79 -5.55
C GLU A 69 -14.78 -35.30 -6.98
N GLU A 70 -14.05 -34.20 -7.06
CA GLU A 70 -12.77 -34.24 -7.77
C GLU A 70 -11.72 -33.41 -7.01
N ASP A 71 -10.61 -34.08 -6.74
CA ASP A 71 -9.58 -33.77 -5.79
C ASP A 71 -8.67 -32.65 -6.32
N THR A 72 -8.88 -31.43 -5.85
CA THR A 72 -7.81 -30.42 -5.86
C THR A 72 -7.68 -29.83 -4.46
N PRO A 73 -6.58 -30.10 -3.75
CA PRO A 73 -6.33 -29.43 -2.50
C PRO A 73 -5.97 -27.98 -2.84
N LYS A 74 -6.94 -27.07 -2.77
CA LYS A 74 -6.66 -25.65 -2.56
C LYS A 74 -5.95 -25.54 -1.21
N LYS A 75 -4.62 -25.71 -1.26
CA LYS A 75 -3.68 -25.25 -0.25
C LYS A 75 -3.80 -23.72 -0.18
N THR A 76 -4.87 -23.23 0.43
CA THR A 76 -4.76 -22.04 1.25
C THR A 76 -4.14 -22.50 2.57
N SER A 77 -2.86 -22.89 2.49
CA SER A 77 -2.00 -22.83 3.65
C SER A 77 -1.83 -21.35 3.99
N SER A 78 -2.88 -20.80 4.61
CA SER A 78 -2.71 -19.75 5.59
C SER A 78 -1.76 -20.36 6.62
N LYS A 79 -0.46 -20.21 6.35
CA LYS A 79 0.58 -20.44 7.33
C LYS A 79 0.20 -19.49 8.46
N LYS A 80 -0.54 -20.00 9.44
CA LYS A 80 -0.57 -19.43 10.78
C LYS A 80 0.89 -19.47 11.21
N ALA A 81 1.59 -18.37 10.94
CA ALA A 81 2.89 -18.14 11.50
C ALA A 81 2.65 -18.05 13.01
N ASN A 82 2.85 -19.18 13.68
CA ASN A 82 2.76 -19.35 15.13
C ASN A 82 3.96 -18.66 15.81
N GLY A 83 4.19 -17.39 15.51
CA GLY A 83 5.35 -16.66 15.99
C GLY A 83 5.20 -15.18 15.75
N GLN A 84 4.64 -14.48 16.74
CA GLN A 84 4.79 -13.04 16.95
C GLN A 84 4.80 -12.19 15.67
N GLY A 85 3.69 -12.24 14.91
CA GLY A 85 3.49 -11.38 13.74
C GLY A 85 3.28 -9.91 14.13
N ALA A 86 3.26 -9.02 13.14
CA ALA A 86 3.14 -7.57 13.32
C ALA A 86 2.00 -7.17 14.29
N VAL A 87 0.85 -7.86 14.24
CA VAL A 87 -0.30 -7.62 15.12
C VAL A 87 0.01 -7.90 16.59
N ALA A 88 0.69 -9.01 16.88
CA ALA A 88 1.07 -9.38 18.24
C ALA A 88 2.12 -8.41 18.78
N THR A 89 3.09 -8.03 17.96
CA THR A 89 4.10 -7.00 18.31
C THR A 89 3.45 -5.66 18.59
N LEU A 90 2.50 -5.23 17.75
CA LEU A 90 1.80 -3.97 17.94
C LEU A 90 0.99 -3.94 19.24
N THR A 91 0.36 -5.06 19.60
CA THR A 91 -0.38 -5.16 20.87
C THR A 91 0.57 -4.98 22.05
N LYS A 92 1.74 -5.65 22.03
CA LYS A 92 2.78 -5.45 23.05
C LYS A 92 3.25 -4.00 23.12
N LEU A 93 3.49 -3.35 21.98
CA LEU A 93 3.92 -1.94 21.98
C LEU A 93 2.87 -1.00 22.60
N VAL A 94 1.59 -1.30 22.43
CA VAL A 94 0.51 -0.57 23.11
C VAL A 94 0.58 -0.80 24.62
N ASP A 95 0.72 -2.05 25.05
CA ASP A 95 0.81 -2.41 26.47
C ASP A 95 2.07 -1.81 27.13
N ASP A 96 3.20 -1.79 26.42
CA ASP A 96 4.48 -1.22 26.84
C ASP A 96 4.46 0.33 26.88
N GLY A 97 3.39 0.95 26.37
CA GLY A 97 3.22 2.40 26.38
C GLY A 97 4.05 3.14 25.33
N PHE A 98 4.43 2.50 24.23
CA PHE A 98 5.17 3.11 23.12
C PHE A 98 4.43 4.33 22.52
N PHE A 99 3.10 4.33 22.57
CA PHE A 99 2.23 5.37 22.03
C PHE A 99 1.90 6.51 23.01
N LYS A 100 2.62 6.65 24.13
CA LYS A 100 2.43 7.82 25.02
C LYS A 100 2.71 9.14 24.30
N GLU A 101 3.72 9.12 23.44
CA GLU A 101 4.02 10.19 22.50
C GLU A 101 3.44 9.87 21.12
N PRO A 102 3.14 10.90 20.29
CA PRO A 102 2.73 10.67 18.92
C PRO A 102 3.86 9.97 18.14
N LYS A 103 3.57 8.77 17.61
CA LYS A 103 4.52 7.99 16.80
C LYS A 103 3.93 7.68 15.43
N SER A 104 4.75 7.82 14.39
CA SER A 104 4.40 7.44 13.02
C SER A 104 4.54 5.94 12.80
N ILE A 105 4.06 5.44 11.65
CA ILE A 105 4.27 4.04 11.24
C ILE A 105 5.76 3.75 11.01
N GLY A 106 6.52 4.73 10.50
CA GLY A 106 7.97 4.62 10.34
C GLY A 106 8.66 4.33 11.68
N ASN A 107 8.34 5.11 12.71
CA ASN A 107 8.89 4.93 14.06
C ASN A 107 8.60 3.53 14.63
N ILE A 108 7.42 2.96 14.36
CA ILE A 108 7.08 1.59 14.78
C ILE A 108 7.99 0.57 14.10
N VAL A 109 8.19 0.70 12.78
CA VAL A 109 9.03 -0.21 11.99
C VAL A 109 10.48 -0.12 12.44
N GLU A 110 11.02 1.09 12.61
CA GLU A 110 12.37 1.31 13.12
C GLU A 110 12.56 0.75 14.52
N HIS A 111 11.60 0.97 15.42
CA HIS A 111 11.64 0.40 16.77
C HIS A 111 11.67 -1.14 16.73
N CYS A 112 10.92 -1.75 15.80
CA CYS A 112 10.94 -3.20 15.62
C CYS A 112 12.25 -3.72 15.02
N ASP A 113 12.87 -3.00 14.09
CA ASP A 113 14.15 -3.40 13.50
C ASP A 113 15.28 -3.31 14.53
N HIS A 114 15.34 -2.21 15.28
CA HIS A 114 16.41 -1.97 16.27
C HIS A 114 16.24 -2.76 17.58
N ASN A 115 15.04 -2.79 18.17
CA ASN A 115 14.84 -3.40 19.51
C ASN A 115 14.39 -4.86 19.45
N LEU A 116 13.64 -5.26 18.42
CA LEU A 116 13.11 -6.62 18.29
C LEU A 116 13.84 -7.45 17.24
N ALA A 117 14.89 -6.89 16.61
CA ALA A 117 15.67 -7.49 15.53
C ALA A 117 14.78 -8.07 14.42
N ARG A 118 13.67 -7.39 14.13
CA ARG A 118 12.62 -7.90 13.24
C ARG A 118 12.18 -6.87 12.24
N LYS A 119 12.30 -7.25 10.97
CA LYS A 119 11.89 -6.45 9.82
C LYS A 119 10.42 -6.68 9.53
N PHE A 120 9.61 -5.67 9.80
CA PHE A 120 8.21 -5.62 9.42
C PHE A 120 8.00 -4.58 8.31
N LYS A 121 6.96 -4.77 7.50
CA LYS A 121 6.55 -3.77 6.51
C LYS A 121 5.48 -2.86 7.10
N ALA A 122 5.48 -1.58 6.74
CA ALA A 122 4.47 -0.61 7.19
C ALA A 122 3.02 -1.09 6.95
N ASN A 123 2.79 -1.74 5.81
CA ASN A 123 1.48 -2.29 5.41
C ASN A 123 0.91 -3.31 6.41
N GLU A 124 1.77 -3.98 7.17
CA GLU A 124 1.36 -5.01 8.15
C GLU A 124 0.79 -4.38 9.42
N PHE A 125 1.17 -3.13 9.74
CA PHE A 125 0.66 -2.40 10.90
C PHE A 125 -0.61 -1.60 10.59
N SER A 126 -0.73 -1.06 9.37
CA SER A 126 -1.84 -0.17 8.96
C SER A 126 -3.23 -0.75 9.28
N GLY A 127 -3.42 -2.05 9.04
CA GLY A 127 -4.71 -2.71 9.28
C GLY A 127 -5.12 -2.77 10.75
N LYS A 128 -4.19 -3.13 11.66
CA LYS A 128 -4.51 -3.22 13.10
C LYS A 128 -4.51 -1.84 13.76
N LEU A 129 -3.62 -0.93 13.37
CA LEU A 129 -3.64 0.48 13.82
C LEU A 129 -5.00 1.13 13.56
N GLY A 130 -5.52 0.99 12.34
CA GLY A 130 -6.85 1.51 12.01
C GLY A 130 -7.98 0.91 12.85
N ARG A 131 -7.87 -0.36 13.27
CA ARG A 131 -8.84 -0.98 14.19
C ARG A 131 -8.73 -0.40 15.60
N LEU A 132 -7.52 -0.27 16.13
CA LEU A 132 -7.29 0.31 17.46
C LEU A 132 -7.79 1.77 17.55
N VAL A 133 -7.70 2.50 16.45
CA VAL A 133 -8.27 3.86 16.36
C VAL A 133 -9.80 3.84 16.40
N ARG A 134 -10.45 2.89 15.71
CA ARG A 134 -11.91 2.74 15.77
C ARG A 134 -12.40 2.21 17.12
N GLU A 135 -11.61 1.35 17.75
CA GLU A 135 -11.86 0.80 19.09
C GLU A 135 -11.64 1.88 20.18
N GLY A 136 -11.01 3.02 19.84
CA GLY A 136 -10.79 4.14 20.74
C GLY A 136 -9.56 4.01 21.65
N THR A 137 -8.73 2.98 21.44
CA THR A 137 -7.48 2.76 22.17
C THR A 137 -6.39 3.74 21.75
N LEU A 138 -6.33 4.06 20.45
CA LEU A 138 -5.40 5.03 19.89
C LEU A 138 -6.17 6.17 19.23
N THR A 139 -5.60 7.36 19.23
CA THR A 139 -6.01 8.47 18.40
C THR A 139 -5.03 8.65 17.25
N ARG A 140 -5.53 9.07 16.08
CA ARG A 140 -4.69 9.44 14.95
C ARG A 140 -4.79 10.93 14.65
N THR A 141 -3.67 11.57 14.40
CA THR A 141 -3.56 12.97 13.96
C THR A 141 -2.67 13.05 12.73
N LYS A 142 -2.85 14.07 11.90
CA LYS A 142 -1.93 14.34 10.78
C LYS A 142 -0.89 15.35 11.24
N ASN A 143 0.38 15.06 10.96
CA ASN A 143 1.47 16.01 11.19
C ASN A 143 1.65 16.98 10.01
N SER A 144 2.64 17.87 10.11
CA SER A 144 2.99 18.85 9.07
C SER A 144 3.36 18.22 7.72
N GLU A 145 3.80 16.96 7.72
CA GLU A 145 4.18 16.20 6.53
C GLU A 145 3.02 15.36 5.96
N ASN A 146 1.78 15.61 6.41
CA ASN A 146 0.60 14.84 6.04
C ASN A 146 0.66 13.34 6.41
N GLN A 147 1.57 12.96 7.31
CA GLN A 147 1.67 11.59 7.82
C GLN A 147 0.78 11.42 9.05
N TYR A 148 0.23 10.21 9.21
CA TYR A 148 -0.55 9.88 10.40
C TYR A 148 0.36 9.48 11.54
N GLU A 149 0.22 10.18 12.66
CA GLU A 149 0.79 9.83 13.94
C GLU A 149 -0.28 9.24 14.84
N TYR A 150 0.14 8.28 15.66
CA TYR A 150 -0.72 7.54 16.58
C TYR A 150 -0.28 7.83 18.00
N GLN A 151 -1.26 8.12 18.86
CA GLN A 151 -1.05 8.36 20.28
C GLN A 151 -2.08 7.57 21.08
N SER A 152 -1.72 7.09 22.27
CA SER A 152 -2.66 6.54 23.23
C SER A 152 -3.64 7.63 23.67
N LYS A 153 -4.90 7.25 23.80
CA LYS A 153 -5.90 8.11 24.43
C LYS A 153 -5.63 8.26 25.92
#